data_AF-A0A5P8WDE6-F1
#
_entry.id   AF-A0A5P8WDE6-F1
#
_cell.length_a   1.000
_cell.length_b   1.000
_cell.length_c   1.000
_cell.angle_alpha   90.00
_cell.angle_beta   90.00
_cell.angle_gamma   90.00
#
_symmetry.space_group_name_H-M   'P 1'
#
loop_
_entity.id
_entity.type
_entity.pdbx_description
1 polymer ?
#
loop_
_entity_poly.entity_id
_entity_poly.type
_entity_poly.pdbx_seq_one_letter_code
_entity_poly.pdbx_strand_id
1 'polypeptide(L)'
;MIAFKATTENNIQWNIALGLIVAAVAASATSPLTGALIAGWTLYSSFKKAQCIQRNQAAIREYGCIAHILDGDDFRGYVQQVGHDSVNKELQFASSQEYDFSNAAIDYIESTAQLNSSPQVLISSASPLLVPSHSLPANTCVERLVPSEAEVSRNINTSSSIHNPTHVIDIVREIASPIRNCIIFGIGGSGKGMLLANALRRIKAENPNRKIFYIDPKNEPSEYGYTEGVVDIVRRKKCKNEPPENICKWMDEVLDGTDESIGYIEWANNQEESLLVIDEGSTLGDAAKKCRNERIGTLILHISSLGGSSKENVWLLAQSPYVGPLGLNLSATSQITAVAIISDKNTNVLKKWKK
;
A
#
# COMPACT_ATOMS: atom_id res chain seq x y z
N MET A 1 -4.55 2.89 10.57
CA MET A 1 -4.93 2.94 9.13
C MET A 1 -5.44 4.33 8.74
N ILE A 2 -6.22 5.00 9.60
CA ILE A 2 -6.73 6.37 9.40
C ILE A 2 -5.61 7.44 9.36
N ALA A 3 -4.61 7.39 10.24
CA ALA A 3 -3.47 8.32 10.22
C ALA A 3 -2.59 8.25 8.96
N PHE A 4 -2.43 7.04 8.42
CA PHE A 4 -1.75 6.82 7.14
C PHE A 4 -2.61 7.36 5.99
N LYS A 5 -3.94 7.33 6.15
CA LYS A 5 -4.94 7.92 5.24
C LYS A 5 -4.95 9.45 5.32
N ALA A 6 -4.89 10.06 6.51
CA ALA A 6 -4.82 11.51 6.69
C ALA A 6 -3.52 12.13 6.14
N THR A 7 -2.41 11.37 6.18
CA THR A 7 -1.15 11.78 5.53
C THR A 7 -1.12 11.55 4.02
N THR A 8 -1.99 10.68 3.48
CA THR A 8 -2.11 10.42 2.03
C THR A 8 -3.29 11.15 1.36
N GLU A 9 -4.30 11.58 2.11
CA GLU A 9 -5.43 12.43 1.68
C GLU A 9 -5.12 13.92 1.73
N ASN A 10 -3.89 14.30 2.06
CA ASN A 10 -3.46 15.65 1.70
C ASN A 10 -3.35 15.71 0.19
N ASN A 11 -4.11 16.63 -0.40
CA ASN A 11 -4.30 16.99 -1.81
C ASN A 11 -3.00 17.27 -2.59
N ILE A 12 -1.88 16.60 -2.31
CA ILE A 12 -0.54 16.85 -2.84
C ILE A 12 -0.48 16.48 -4.32
N GLN A 13 -1.10 15.39 -4.74
CA GLN A 13 -1.15 15.04 -6.16
C GLN A 13 -1.99 16.06 -6.96
N TRP A 14 -3.11 16.51 -6.40
CA TRP A 14 -3.88 17.62 -6.96
C TRP A 14 -3.15 18.95 -6.88
N ASN A 15 -2.42 19.26 -5.81
CA ASN A 15 -1.70 20.52 -5.63
C ASN A 15 -0.42 20.59 -6.48
N ILE A 16 0.23 19.45 -6.75
CA ILE A 16 1.37 19.35 -7.68
C ILE A 16 0.86 19.43 -9.12
N ALA A 17 -0.23 18.74 -9.46
CA ALA A 17 -0.84 18.83 -10.80
C ALA A 17 -1.41 20.23 -11.06
N LEU A 18 -2.19 20.78 -10.13
CA LEU A 18 -2.75 22.13 -10.19
C LEU A 18 -1.65 23.19 -10.10
N GLY A 19 -0.60 22.96 -9.31
CA GLY A 19 0.58 23.82 -9.23
C GLY A 19 1.39 23.85 -10.54
N LEU A 20 1.54 22.71 -11.22
CA LEU A 20 2.15 22.62 -12.55
C LEU A 20 1.27 23.29 -13.62
N ILE A 21 -0.05 23.13 -13.55
CA ILE A 21 -1.01 23.78 -14.45
C ILE A 21 -1.01 25.30 -14.24
N VAL A 22 -1.04 25.78 -13.00
CA VAL A 22 -0.97 27.21 -12.67
C VAL A 22 0.40 27.79 -13.06
N ALA A 23 1.50 27.05 -12.87
CA ALA A 23 2.82 27.47 -13.32
C ALA A 23 2.92 27.55 -14.84
N ALA A 24 2.32 26.61 -15.58
CA ALA A 24 2.27 26.62 -17.04
C ALA A 24 1.43 27.80 -17.57
N VAL A 25 0.29 28.08 -16.94
CA VAL A 25 -0.56 29.22 -17.30
C VAL A 25 0.11 30.55 -16.95
N ALA A 26 0.73 30.67 -15.78
CA ALA A 26 1.47 31.88 -15.38
C ALA A 26 2.71 32.14 -16.25
N ALA A 27 3.44 31.10 -16.66
CA ALA A 27 4.56 31.21 -17.58
C ALA A 27 4.14 31.64 -19.00
N SER A 28 2.91 31.34 -19.40
CA SER A 28 2.35 31.79 -20.68
C SER A 28 1.84 33.24 -20.68
N ALA A 29 1.55 33.79 -19.49
CA ALA A 29 0.93 35.11 -19.33
C ALA A 29 1.85 36.18 -18.71
N THR A 30 3.07 35.82 -18.28
CA THR A 30 4.03 36.73 -17.63
C THR A 30 5.39 36.70 -18.30
N SER A 31 6.23 37.72 -18.06
CA SER A 31 7.57 37.75 -18.64
C SER A 31 8.40 36.55 -18.16
N PRO A 32 9.34 36.04 -18.98
CA PRO A 32 10.09 34.80 -18.68
C PRO A 32 10.79 34.78 -17.31
N LEU A 33 11.23 35.94 -16.82
CA LEU A 33 11.85 36.09 -15.50
C LEU A 33 10.84 35.91 -14.35
N THR A 34 9.63 36.44 -14.49
CA THR A 34 8.56 36.30 -13.49
C THR A 34 8.03 34.86 -13.45
N GLY A 35 7.87 34.23 -14.61
CA GLY A 35 7.50 32.81 -14.71
C GLY A 35 8.53 31.89 -14.04
N ALA A 36 9.83 32.17 -14.21
CA ALA A 36 10.90 31.41 -13.58
C ALA A 36 10.90 31.55 -12.04
N LEU A 37 10.60 32.74 -11.51
CA LEU A 37 10.50 32.96 -10.06
C LEU A 37 9.29 32.25 -9.45
N ILE A 38 8.14 32.27 -10.12
CA ILE A 38 6.93 31.54 -9.67
C ILE A 38 7.17 30.03 -9.70
N ALA A 39 7.80 29.51 -10.75
CA ALA A 39 8.15 28.09 -10.85
C ALA A 39 9.15 27.69 -9.75
N GLY A 40 10.19 28.50 -9.51
CA GLY A 40 11.17 28.29 -8.46
C GLY A 40 10.55 28.27 -7.06
N TRP A 41 9.65 29.22 -6.76
CA TRP A 41 8.95 29.27 -5.47
C TRP A 41 7.99 28.09 -5.28
N THR A 42 7.30 27.66 -6.35
CA THR A 42 6.40 26.50 -6.33
C THR A 42 7.18 25.19 -6.10
N LEU A 43 8.34 25.04 -6.74
CA LEU A 43 9.24 23.90 -6.51
C LEU A 43 9.82 23.89 -5.10
N TYR A 44 10.28 25.05 -4.61
CA TYR A 44 10.82 25.19 -3.25
C TYR A 44 9.78 24.89 -2.17
N SER A 45 8.57 25.42 -2.31
CA SER A 45 7.46 25.14 -1.37
C SER A 45 7.00 23.67 -1.41
N SER A 46 7.03 23.04 -2.59
CA SER A 46 6.72 21.61 -2.74
C SER A 46 7.82 20.73 -2.13
N PHE A 47 9.08 21.10 -2.28
CA PHE A 47 10.22 20.40 -1.67
C PHE A 47 10.19 20.50 -0.13
N LYS A 48 9.88 21.68 0.40
CA LYS A 48 9.71 21.88 1.85
C LYS A 48 8.54 21.06 2.41
N LYS A 49 7.41 20.99 1.69
CA LYS A 49 6.26 20.14 2.06
C LYS A 49 6.62 18.65 2.02
N ALA A 50 7.37 18.20 1.01
CA ALA A 50 7.83 16.81 0.91
C ALA A 50 8.74 16.41 2.09
N GLN A 51 9.63 17.30 2.54
CA GLN A 51 10.45 17.07 3.72
C GLN A 51 9.62 16.96 5.00
N CYS A 52 8.62 17.83 5.21
CA CYS A 52 7.70 17.72 6.35
C CYS A 52 6.93 16.40 6.34
N ILE A 53 6.43 15.97 5.19
CA ILE A 53 5.71 14.69 5.05
C ILE A 53 6.62 13.50 5.35
N GLN A 54 7.87 13.53 4.89
CA GLN A 54 8.85 12.49 5.17
C GLN A 54 9.19 12.42 6.67
N ARG A 55 9.31 13.59 7.35
CA ARG A 55 9.54 13.67 8.79
C ARG A 55 8.36 13.13 9.60
N ASN A 56 7.14 13.45 9.19
CA ASN A 56 5.92 12.96 9.83
C ASN A 56 5.71 11.46 9.58
N GLN A 57 6.06 10.95 8.40
CA GLN A 57 6.06 9.52 8.13
C GLN A 57 7.11 8.75 8.95
N ALA A 58 8.29 9.35 9.19
CA ALA A 58 9.29 8.78 10.10
C ALA A 58 8.76 8.74 11.54
N ALA A 59 8.11 9.81 12.03
CA ALA A 59 7.51 9.87 13.36
C ALA A 59 6.48 8.75 13.60
N ILE A 60 5.62 8.49 12.61
CA ILE A 60 4.60 7.43 12.68
C ILE A 60 5.23 6.04 12.58
N ARG A 61 6.21 5.86 11.69
CA ARG A 61 6.81 4.55 11.41
C ARG A 61 7.78 4.09 12.49
N GLU A 62 8.55 5.01 13.06
CA GLU A 62 9.63 4.70 13.99
C GLU A 62 9.17 4.78 15.45
N TYR A 63 8.28 5.73 15.77
CA TYR A 63 7.88 6.02 17.16
C TYR A 63 6.39 5.80 17.42
N GLY A 64 5.60 5.49 16.39
CA GLY A 64 4.14 5.32 16.53
C GLY A 64 3.41 6.60 16.95
N CYS A 65 4.05 7.77 16.81
CA CYS A 65 3.49 9.05 17.22
C CYS A 65 2.52 9.54 16.14
N ILE A 66 1.23 9.49 16.44
CA ILE A 66 0.14 9.70 15.48
C ILE A 66 -0.72 10.89 15.89
N ALA A 67 -0.84 11.19 17.18
CA ALA A 67 -1.75 12.22 17.67
C ALA A 67 -1.55 13.61 17.02
N HIS A 68 -0.30 14.02 16.74
CA HIS A 68 0.01 15.36 16.23
C HIS A 68 -0.48 15.65 14.80
N ILE A 69 -0.78 14.63 14.01
CA ILE A 69 -1.21 14.78 12.60
C ILE A 69 -2.70 14.55 12.37
N LEU A 70 -3.41 13.93 13.32
CA LEU A 70 -4.82 13.60 13.16
C LEU A 70 -5.68 14.85 13.38
N ASP A 71 -6.72 15.03 12.56
CA ASP A 71 -7.61 16.18 12.65
C ASP A 71 -9.08 15.75 12.83
N GLY A 72 -9.93 16.68 13.27
CA GLY A 72 -11.38 16.50 13.36
C GLY A 72 -11.85 15.22 14.08
N ASP A 73 -12.72 14.44 13.42
CA ASP A 73 -13.32 13.23 13.98
C ASP A 73 -12.34 12.07 14.14
N ASP A 74 -11.29 12.03 13.32
CA ASP A 74 -10.26 10.99 13.39
C ASP A 74 -9.40 11.15 14.65
N PHE A 75 -9.09 12.39 15.03
CA PHE A 75 -8.41 12.68 16.30
C PHE A 75 -9.29 12.28 17.49
N ARG A 76 -10.58 12.63 17.47
CA ARG A 76 -11.53 12.26 18.52
C ARG A 76 -11.68 10.75 18.68
N GLY A 77 -11.82 10.02 17.58
CA GLY A 77 -11.89 8.56 17.58
C GLY A 77 -10.60 7.93 18.12
N TYR A 78 -9.44 8.49 17.79
CA TYR A 78 -8.15 8.03 18.30
C TYR A 78 -8.02 8.23 19.81
N VAL A 79 -8.41 9.39 20.33
CA VAL A 79 -8.43 9.67 21.78
C VAL A 79 -9.32 8.68 22.52
N GLN A 80 -10.50 8.36 21.99
CA GLN A 80 -11.41 7.38 22.59
C GLN A 80 -10.85 5.96 22.59
N GLN A 81 -10.11 5.59 21.54
CA GLN A 81 -9.56 4.25 21.38
C GLN A 81 -8.33 3.99 22.24
N VAL A 82 -7.43 4.98 22.35
CA VAL A 82 -6.09 4.79 22.97
C VAL A 82 -6.00 5.45 24.36
N GLY A 83 -6.96 6.31 24.69
CA GLY A 83 -7.07 6.99 25.98
C GLY A 83 -6.26 8.29 26.06
N HIS A 84 -6.76 9.23 26.87
CA HIS A 84 -6.20 10.58 27.04
C HIS A 84 -4.73 10.59 27.46
N ASP A 85 -4.33 9.70 28.38
CA ASP A 85 -2.94 9.64 28.88
C ASP A 85 -1.93 9.24 27.79
N SER A 86 -2.33 8.32 26.92
CA SER A 86 -1.49 7.86 25.80
C SER A 86 -1.34 8.97 24.76
N VAL A 87 -2.44 9.66 24.43
CA VAL A 87 -2.43 10.79 23.50
C VAL A 87 -1.60 11.95 24.05
N ASN A 88 -1.71 12.27 25.35
CA ASN A 88 -0.91 13.30 25.98
C ASN A 88 0.60 13.01 25.89
N LYS A 89 1.01 11.76 26.11
CA LYS A 89 2.41 11.32 25.96
C LYS A 89 2.90 11.45 24.51
N GLU A 90 2.06 11.09 23.54
CA GLU A 90 2.38 11.26 22.12
C GLU A 90 2.53 12.73 21.73
N LEU A 91 1.65 13.61 22.20
CA LEU A 91 1.70 15.05 21.90
C LEU A 91 2.90 15.73 22.59
N GLN A 92 3.24 15.33 23.82
CA GLN A 92 4.45 15.78 24.50
C GLN A 92 5.72 15.33 23.76
N PHE A 93 5.77 14.06 23.33
CA PHE A 93 6.86 13.57 22.49
C PHE A 93 6.92 14.37 21.19
N ALA A 94 5.79 14.61 20.53
CA ALA A 94 5.75 15.37 19.29
C ALA A 94 6.26 16.80 19.46
N SER A 95 5.89 17.45 20.58
CA SER A 95 6.37 18.79 20.96
C SER A 95 7.88 18.81 21.18
N SER A 96 8.42 17.80 21.88
CA SER A 96 9.87 17.68 22.15
C SER A 96 10.71 17.47 20.88
N GLN A 97 10.08 16.96 19.83
CA GLN A 97 10.69 16.73 18.52
C GLN A 97 10.33 17.85 17.51
N GLU A 98 9.73 18.94 17.98
CA GLU A 98 9.34 20.11 17.17
C GLU A 98 8.46 19.76 15.96
N TYR A 99 7.56 18.78 16.10
CA TYR A 99 6.60 18.49 15.03
C TYR A 99 5.47 19.52 15.03
N ASP A 100 4.96 19.82 13.83
CA ASP A 100 3.77 20.65 13.66
C ASP A 100 2.52 19.89 14.13
N PHE A 101 1.61 20.60 14.79
CA PHE A 101 0.34 20.06 15.29
C PHE A 101 -0.81 20.38 14.34
N SER A 102 -1.73 19.44 14.20
CA SER A 102 -3.06 19.67 13.61
C SER A 102 -3.90 20.60 14.49
N ASN A 103 -4.95 21.21 13.92
CA ASN A 103 -5.84 22.09 14.66
C ASN A 103 -6.56 21.35 15.80
N ALA A 104 -7.06 20.12 15.55
CA ALA A 104 -7.68 19.33 16.62
C ALA A 104 -6.70 18.95 17.75
N ALA A 105 -5.42 18.72 17.44
CA ALA A 105 -4.41 18.47 18.47
C ALA A 105 -4.12 19.73 19.29
N ILE A 106 -4.09 20.91 18.66
CA ILE A 106 -3.95 22.22 19.34
C ILE A 106 -5.15 22.46 20.26
N ASP A 107 -6.38 22.34 19.76
CA ASP A 107 -7.62 22.52 20.53
C ASP A 107 -7.68 21.56 21.74
N TYR A 108 -7.18 20.35 21.56
CA TYR A 108 -7.10 19.34 22.62
C TYR A 108 -6.04 19.67 23.69
N ILE A 109 -4.87 20.19 23.30
CA ILE A 109 -3.85 20.67 24.24
C ILE A 109 -4.38 21.87 25.03
N GLU A 110 -5.07 22.81 24.38
CA GLU A 110 -5.62 23.99 25.03
C GLU A 110 -6.74 23.65 26.02
N SER A 111 -7.65 22.74 25.66
CA SER A 111 -8.74 22.30 26.54
C SER A 111 -8.25 21.50 27.75
N THR A 112 -7.21 20.67 27.59
CA THR A 112 -6.59 19.93 28.71
C THR A 112 -5.76 20.84 29.63
N ALA A 113 -5.17 21.92 29.10
CA ALA A 113 -4.48 22.93 29.90
C ALA A 113 -5.44 23.75 30.79
N GLN A 114 -6.66 24.03 30.31
CA GLN A 114 -7.68 24.76 31.07
C GLN A 114 -8.29 23.94 32.23
N LEU A 115 -8.40 22.61 32.07
CA LEU A 115 -8.88 21.72 33.14
C LEU A 115 -7.88 21.60 34.31
N ASN A 116 -6.60 21.79 34.05
CA ASN A 116 -5.54 21.75 35.06
C ASN A 116 -5.30 23.09 35.77
N SER A 117 -6.02 24.15 35.42
CA SER A 117 -5.80 25.52 35.93
C SER A 117 -7.00 26.14 36.67
N SER A 118 -7.83 25.32 37.34
CA SER A 118 -8.81 25.82 38.32
C SER A 118 -8.35 25.61 39.78
N PRO A 119 -8.58 26.57 40.70
CA PRO A 119 -7.82 26.70 41.95
C PRO A 119 -8.23 25.70 43.03
N GLN A 120 -7.24 25.11 43.70
CA GLN A 120 -7.42 24.26 44.87
C GLN A 120 -8.09 25.04 46.02
N VAL A 121 -9.28 24.60 46.41
CA VAL A 121 -9.87 24.95 47.72
C VAL A 121 -9.32 23.96 48.74
N LEU A 122 -8.47 24.49 49.63
CA LEU A 122 -7.96 23.92 50.87
C LEU A 122 -9.06 23.26 51.71
N ILE A 123 -8.87 22.01 52.17
CA ILE A 123 -9.27 21.64 53.55
C ILE A 123 -8.23 20.70 54.18
N SER A 124 -7.88 21.09 55.40
CA SER A 124 -6.88 20.54 56.31
C SER A 124 -7.43 19.41 57.20
N SER A 125 -6.47 18.61 57.69
CA SER A 125 -6.44 17.52 58.67
C SER A 125 -7.45 17.48 59.82
N ALA A 126 -7.87 16.26 60.25
CA ALA A 126 -7.52 15.62 61.54
C ALA A 126 -8.41 14.39 61.86
N SER A 127 -7.83 13.38 62.54
CA SER A 127 -8.48 12.19 63.14
C SER A 127 -8.38 12.27 64.70
N PRO A 128 -8.75 11.28 65.56
CA PRO A 128 -9.54 10.02 65.39
C PRO A 128 -10.50 9.66 66.59
N LEU A 129 -11.08 8.43 66.52
CA LEU A 129 -11.50 7.47 67.58
C LEU A 129 -12.89 7.56 68.29
N LEU A 130 -13.81 6.63 67.97
CA LEU A 130 -14.26 5.47 68.80
C LEU A 130 -15.50 4.75 68.20
N VAL A 131 -15.60 3.44 68.46
CA VAL A 131 -16.38 2.32 67.86
C VAL A 131 -17.65 2.00 68.72
N PRO A 132 -18.64 1.08 68.45
CA PRO A 132 -18.95 0.12 67.34
C PRO A 132 -20.43 0.05 66.83
N SER A 133 -20.66 -0.66 65.70
CA SER A 133 -21.41 -1.95 65.57
C SER A 133 -22.29 -2.14 64.30
N HIS A 134 -22.18 -3.36 63.75
CA HIS A 134 -23.11 -4.13 62.89
C HIS A 134 -23.56 -3.66 61.48
N SER A 135 -23.08 -4.38 60.44
CA SER A 135 -23.84 -5.27 59.51
C SER A 135 -23.28 -5.29 58.05
N LEU A 136 -23.39 -6.47 57.42
CA LEU A 136 -22.81 -6.98 56.16
C LEU A 136 -23.47 -6.39 54.87
N PRO A 137 -23.15 -6.85 53.63
CA PRO A 137 -21.87 -6.84 52.91
C PRO A 137 -22.04 -6.29 51.45
N ALA A 138 -21.02 -5.64 50.86
CA ALA A 138 -20.92 -5.53 49.39
C ALA A 138 -19.52 -5.12 48.92
N ASN A 139 -19.01 -5.86 47.95
CA ASN A 139 -18.11 -5.49 46.85
C ASN A 139 -17.10 -4.35 47.04
N THR A 140 -15.82 -4.69 46.83
CA THR A 140 -14.85 -4.03 45.92
C THR A 140 -13.44 -4.25 46.48
N CYS A 141 -12.55 -4.87 45.72
CA CYS A 141 -11.12 -4.94 46.05
C CYS A 141 -10.33 -4.33 44.89
N VAL A 142 -9.80 -3.13 45.13
CA VAL A 142 -8.83 -2.43 44.28
C VAL A 142 -7.45 -2.67 44.91
N GLU A 143 -6.58 -3.30 44.11
CA GLU A 143 -5.20 -2.90 43.80
C GLU A 143 -4.25 -2.45 44.94
N ARG A 144 -3.06 -3.10 44.97
CA ARG A 144 -1.85 -2.53 45.57
C ARG A 144 -0.71 -2.61 44.55
N LEU A 145 -0.02 -1.48 44.42
CA LEU A 145 0.88 -1.05 43.34
C LEU A 145 2.37 -1.18 43.72
N VAL A 146 3.17 -1.63 42.71
CA VAL A 146 4.62 -1.41 42.32
C VAL A 146 5.79 -1.81 43.25
N PRO A 147 7.08 -1.92 42.77
CA PRO A 147 7.71 -1.67 41.43
C PRO A 147 8.59 -2.83 40.86
N SER A 148 8.68 -3.09 39.54
CA SER A 148 9.46 -2.49 38.42
C SER A 148 10.77 -3.24 38.08
N GLU A 149 11.04 -3.33 36.77
CA GLU A 149 12.30 -3.70 36.07
C GLU A 149 12.54 -5.18 35.70
N ALA A 150 12.03 -5.56 34.52
CA ALA A 150 12.84 -6.24 33.50
C ALA A 150 12.26 -5.96 32.11
N GLU A 151 13.12 -5.48 31.22
CA GLU A 151 12.86 -5.07 29.84
C GLU A 151 12.13 -6.15 29.02
N VAL A 152 10.97 -5.80 28.43
CA VAL A 152 10.36 -6.60 27.37
C VAL A 152 10.38 -5.77 26.09
N SER A 153 11.34 -6.06 25.23
CA SER A 153 11.37 -5.61 23.85
C SER A 153 10.01 -5.91 23.18
N ARG A 154 9.21 -4.87 22.92
CA ARG A 154 7.96 -5.00 22.18
C ARG A 154 8.28 -5.20 20.70
N ASN A 155 8.54 -6.44 20.33
CA ASN A 155 8.44 -6.90 18.95
C ASN A 155 7.02 -6.56 18.44
N ILE A 156 6.94 -5.80 17.35
CA ILE A 156 5.69 -5.59 16.62
C ILE A 156 5.28 -6.93 16.01
N ASN A 157 4.57 -7.73 16.81
CA ASN A 157 3.83 -8.87 16.31
C ASN A 157 2.66 -8.33 15.49
N THR A 158 2.84 -8.31 14.17
CA THR A 158 1.71 -8.37 13.24
C THR A 158 0.95 -9.65 13.60
N SER A 159 -0.15 -9.51 14.35
CA SER A 159 -1.07 -10.61 14.57
C SER A 159 -1.67 -10.96 13.22
N SER A 160 -1.17 -12.02 12.60
CA SER A 160 -1.97 -12.77 11.64
C SER A 160 -3.17 -13.27 12.43
N SER A 161 -4.35 -12.70 12.20
CA SER A 161 -5.56 -13.42 12.56
C SER A 161 -5.49 -14.72 11.76
N ILE A 162 -5.31 -15.83 12.45
CA ILE A 162 -5.48 -17.14 11.84
C ILE A 162 -6.99 -17.22 11.59
N HIS A 163 -7.42 -16.76 10.42
CA HIS A 163 -8.73 -17.11 9.92
C HIS A 163 -8.65 -18.62 9.65
N ASN A 164 -9.30 -19.40 10.50
CA ASN A 164 -9.60 -20.81 10.23
C ASN A 164 -10.92 -20.81 9.47
N PRO A 165 -10.91 -20.69 8.12
CA PRO A 165 -12.15 -20.76 7.38
C PRO A 165 -12.77 -22.14 7.67
N THR A 166 -14.06 -22.14 8.00
CA THR A 166 -14.85 -23.37 8.15
C THR A 166 -15.03 -24.12 6.83
N HIS A 167 -14.58 -23.52 5.71
CA HIS A 167 -14.67 -24.03 4.36
C HIS A 167 -13.30 -23.97 3.66
N VAL A 168 -13.05 -24.91 2.76
CA VAL A 168 -11.86 -24.89 1.90
C VAL A 168 -12.01 -23.74 0.91
N ILE A 169 -11.04 -22.82 0.90
CA ILE A 169 -11.00 -21.73 -0.08
C ILE A 169 -10.55 -22.29 -1.43
N ASP A 170 -11.44 -22.25 -2.42
CA ASP A 170 -11.11 -22.51 -3.83
C ASP A 170 -10.46 -21.25 -4.42
N ILE A 171 -9.16 -21.09 -4.19
CA ILE A 171 -8.42 -19.92 -4.66
C ILE A 171 -8.48 -19.75 -6.19
N VAL A 172 -8.59 -20.85 -6.93
CA VAL A 172 -8.74 -20.82 -8.39
C VAL A 172 -10.05 -20.14 -8.77
N ARG A 173 -11.14 -20.49 -8.09
CA ARG A 173 -12.44 -19.81 -8.26
C ARG A 173 -12.38 -18.34 -7.85
N GLU A 174 -11.79 -18.04 -6.70
CA GLU A 174 -11.74 -16.68 -6.14
C GLU A 174 -11.06 -15.67 -7.08
N ILE A 175 -10.02 -16.10 -7.81
CA ILE A 175 -9.33 -15.21 -8.76
C ILE A 175 -9.95 -15.23 -10.16
N ALA A 176 -10.62 -16.32 -10.55
CA ALA A 176 -11.18 -16.50 -11.88
C ALA A 176 -12.65 -16.04 -12.03
N SER A 177 -13.41 -15.92 -10.94
CA SER A 177 -14.87 -15.76 -11.01
C SER A 177 -15.45 -14.96 -9.81
N PRO A 178 -15.66 -13.63 -9.96
CA PRO A 178 -15.33 -12.80 -11.13
C PRO A 178 -13.82 -12.59 -11.27
N ILE A 179 -13.34 -12.42 -12.51
CA ILE A 179 -11.92 -12.14 -12.79
C ILE A 179 -11.56 -10.79 -12.15
N ARG A 180 -10.53 -10.79 -11.30
CA ARG A 180 -9.98 -9.57 -10.67
C ARG A 180 -8.59 -9.29 -11.19
N ASN A 181 -8.16 -8.03 -11.06
CA ASN A 181 -6.75 -7.72 -11.17
C ASN A 181 -6.00 -8.40 -10.02
N CYS A 182 -4.91 -9.09 -10.33
CA CYS A 182 -4.16 -9.85 -9.34
C CYS A 182 -2.65 -9.61 -9.43
N ILE A 183 -1.98 -9.56 -8.28
CA ILE A 183 -0.54 -9.80 -8.16
C ILE A 183 -0.38 -11.13 -7.44
N ILE A 184 0.17 -12.12 -8.13
CA ILE A 184 0.40 -13.46 -7.60
C ILE A 184 1.89 -13.61 -7.34
N PHE A 185 2.27 -13.71 -6.07
CA PHE A 185 3.67 -13.83 -5.70
C PHE A 185 3.97 -15.04 -4.83
N GLY A 186 5.20 -15.49 -4.95
CA GLY A 186 5.69 -16.73 -4.35
C GLY A 186 7.05 -17.03 -4.91
N ILE A 187 7.92 -17.64 -4.13
CA ILE A 187 9.26 -18.00 -4.58
C ILE A 187 9.24 -19.06 -5.70
N GLY A 188 10.39 -19.33 -6.31
CA GLY A 188 10.56 -20.46 -7.23
C GLY A 188 10.07 -21.76 -6.60
N GLY A 189 9.34 -22.58 -7.37
CA GLY A 189 8.82 -23.87 -6.92
C GLY A 189 7.64 -23.81 -5.93
N SER A 190 7.07 -22.64 -5.64
CA SER A 190 5.91 -22.54 -4.75
C SER A 190 4.59 -23.02 -5.36
N GLY A 191 4.55 -23.27 -6.67
CA GLY A 191 3.32 -23.68 -7.38
C GLY A 191 2.59 -22.55 -8.12
N LYS A 192 3.18 -21.35 -8.27
CA LYS A 192 2.59 -20.23 -9.03
C LYS A 192 2.09 -20.62 -10.42
N GLY A 193 2.94 -21.28 -11.20
CA GLY A 193 2.58 -21.72 -12.56
C GLY A 193 1.39 -22.69 -12.56
N MET A 194 1.28 -23.55 -11.55
CA MET A 194 0.15 -24.47 -11.40
C MET A 194 -1.15 -23.74 -11.04
N LEU A 195 -1.10 -22.79 -10.09
CA LEU A 195 -2.25 -21.95 -9.76
C LEU A 195 -2.73 -21.20 -11.01
N LEU A 196 -1.79 -20.56 -11.72
CA LEU A 196 -2.07 -19.82 -12.93
C LEU A 196 -2.72 -20.71 -14.00
N ALA A 197 -2.11 -21.85 -14.34
CA ALA A 197 -2.62 -22.75 -15.36
C ALA A 197 -4.04 -23.24 -15.04
N ASN A 198 -4.31 -23.60 -13.79
CA ASN A 198 -5.65 -24.03 -13.38
C ASN A 198 -6.67 -22.90 -13.42
N ALA A 199 -6.27 -21.68 -13.07
CA ALA A 199 -7.14 -20.51 -13.15
C ALA A 199 -7.44 -20.10 -14.59
N LEU A 200 -6.45 -20.15 -15.50
CA LEU A 200 -6.66 -19.90 -16.92
C LEU A 200 -7.59 -20.96 -17.56
N ARG A 201 -7.41 -22.24 -17.23
CA ARG A 201 -8.33 -23.32 -17.66
C ARG A 201 -9.76 -23.05 -17.19
N ARG A 202 -9.93 -22.64 -15.93
CA ARG A 202 -11.24 -22.32 -15.37
C ARG A 202 -11.88 -21.12 -16.07
N ILE A 203 -11.11 -20.05 -16.30
CA ILE A 203 -11.57 -18.88 -17.07
C ILE A 203 -12.07 -19.33 -18.44
N LYS A 204 -11.31 -20.15 -19.18
CA LYS A 204 -11.73 -20.63 -20.50
C LYS A 204 -12.95 -21.55 -20.47
N ALA A 205 -13.12 -22.33 -19.40
CA ALA A 205 -14.28 -23.19 -19.23
C ALA A 205 -15.55 -22.41 -18.87
N GLU A 206 -15.45 -21.40 -17.99
CA GLU A 206 -16.60 -20.62 -17.51
C GLU A 206 -16.91 -19.40 -18.40
N ASN A 207 -15.91 -18.84 -19.07
CA ASN A 207 -16.02 -17.68 -19.95
C ASN A 207 -15.15 -17.90 -21.22
N PRO A 208 -15.62 -18.69 -22.20
CA PRO A 208 -14.86 -19.00 -23.41
C PRO A 208 -14.60 -17.78 -24.30
N ASN A 209 -15.39 -16.71 -24.15
CA ASN A 209 -15.23 -15.47 -24.90
C ASN A 209 -14.09 -14.60 -24.36
N ARG A 210 -13.69 -14.77 -23.09
CA ARG A 210 -12.55 -14.06 -22.51
C ARG A 210 -11.28 -14.36 -23.29
N LYS A 211 -10.63 -13.31 -23.80
CA LYS A 211 -9.38 -13.42 -24.53
C LYS A 211 -8.18 -13.20 -23.62
N ILE A 212 -7.12 -13.99 -23.81
CA ILE A 212 -5.96 -13.99 -22.91
C ILE A 212 -4.69 -13.74 -23.71
N PHE A 213 -3.94 -12.72 -23.29
CA PHE A 213 -2.62 -12.38 -23.81
C PHE A 213 -1.58 -12.65 -22.73
N TYR A 214 -0.55 -13.42 -23.05
CA TYR A 214 0.44 -13.90 -22.08
C TYR A 214 1.84 -13.46 -22.47
N ILE A 215 2.56 -12.85 -21.54
CA ILE A 215 3.95 -12.43 -21.67
C ILE A 215 4.81 -13.35 -20.81
N ASP A 216 5.76 -14.04 -21.45
CA ASP A 216 6.69 -14.99 -20.85
C ASP A 216 8.16 -14.56 -21.09
N PRO A 217 8.82 -13.91 -20.13
CA PRO A 217 10.23 -13.53 -20.22
C PRO A 217 11.20 -14.68 -19.86
N LYS A 218 10.68 -15.86 -19.51
CA LYS A 218 11.53 -17.03 -19.21
C LYS A 218 11.77 -17.83 -20.48
N ASN A 219 10.72 -18.02 -21.29
CA ASN A 219 10.74 -18.86 -22.49
C ASN A 219 11.35 -20.25 -22.19
N GLU A 220 10.85 -20.89 -21.14
CA GLU A 220 11.34 -22.20 -20.69
C GLU A 220 10.40 -23.31 -21.20
N PRO A 221 10.87 -24.21 -22.08
CA PRO A 221 10.01 -25.22 -22.71
C PRO A 221 9.24 -26.12 -21.74
N SER A 222 9.80 -26.37 -20.55
CA SER A 222 9.13 -27.14 -19.51
C SER A 222 7.87 -26.48 -18.94
N GLU A 223 7.68 -25.17 -19.17
CA GLU A 223 6.53 -24.39 -18.68
C GLU A 223 5.46 -24.16 -19.76
N TYR A 224 5.69 -24.56 -21.02
CA TYR A 224 4.77 -24.27 -22.13
C TYR A 224 3.37 -24.87 -21.92
N GLY A 225 3.30 -26.05 -21.30
CA GLY A 225 2.04 -26.74 -20.97
C GLY A 225 1.13 -25.98 -19.99
N TYR A 226 1.62 -24.93 -19.31
CA TYR A 226 0.77 -24.04 -18.51
C TYR A 226 -0.13 -23.14 -19.35
N THR A 227 0.26 -22.87 -20.59
CA THR A 227 -0.43 -21.93 -21.50
C THR A 227 -1.10 -22.63 -22.69
N GLU A 228 -0.75 -23.88 -22.95
CA GLU A 228 -1.22 -24.65 -24.10
C GLU A 228 -2.75 -24.82 -24.07
N GLY A 229 -3.40 -24.44 -25.17
CA GLY A 229 -4.85 -24.56 -25.36
C GLY A 229 -5.71 -23.59 -24.53
N VAL A 230 -5.11 -22.73 -23.70
CA VAL A 230 -5.85 -21.83 -22.79
C VAL A 230 -5.53 -20.35 -22.96
N VAL A 231 -4.52 -20.01 -23.76
CA VAL A 231 -4.13 -18.63 -24.07
C VAL A 231 -4.30 -18.38 -25.57
N ASP A 232 -4.82 -17.20 -25.95
CA ASP A 232 -5.02 -16.83 -27.35
C ASP A 232 -3.74 -16.28 -28.00
N ILE A 233 -2.98 -15.45 -27.27
CA ILE A 233 -1.67 -14.96 -27.71
C ILE A 233 -0.62 -15.18 -26.64
N VAL A 234 0.51 -15.78 -27.03
CA VAL A 234 1.69 -15.87 -26.17
C VAL A 234 2.87 -15.17 -26.82
N ARG A 235 3.55 -14.31 -26.07
CA ARG A 235 4.82 -13.68 -26.45
C ARG A 235 5.91 -14.17 -25.51
N ARG A 236 6.92 -14.84 -26.06
CA ARG A 236 8.02 -15.41 -25.29
C ARG A 236 9.35 -14.82 -25.72
N LYS A 237 10.21 -14.50 -24.75
CA LYS A 237 11.64 -14.20 -24.98
C LYS A 237 12.42 -14.70 -23.79
N LYS A 238 13.57 -15.33 -24.04
CA LYS A 238 14.48 -15.72 -22.94
C LYS A 238 15.24 -14.49 -22.47
N CYS A 239 14.75 -13.81 -21.44
CA CYS A 239 15.37 -12.57 -20.93
C CYS A 239 16.57 -12.83 -20.02
N LYS A 240 16.82 -14.08 -19.63
CA LYS A 240 17.99 -14.44 -18.82
C LYS A 240 19.27 -14.06 -19.55
N ASN A 241 20.09 -13.22 -18.90
CA ASN A 241 21.36 -12.66 -19.42
C ASN A 241 21.21 -11.66 -20.57
N GLU A 242 20.01 -11.22 -20.90
CA GLU A 242 19.81 -10.14 -21.88
C GLU A 242 20.12 -8.78 -21.24
N PRO A 243 20.72 -7.84 -21.99
CA PRO A 243 20.83 -6.44 -21.57
C PRO A 243 19.44 -5.82 -21.32
N PRO A 244 19.29 -4.93 -20.32
CA PRO A 244 18.04 -4.23 -20.03
C PRO A 244 17.42 -3.55 -21.25
N GLU A 245 18.26 -3.00 -22.14
CA GLU A 245 17.84 -2.29 -23.35
C GLU A 245 17.14 -3.23 -24.33
N ASN A 246 17.67 -4.44 -24.49
CA ASN A 246 17.06 -5.47 -25.34
C ASN A 246 15.74 -5.98 -24.77
N ILE A 247 15.64 -6.09 -23.44
CA ILE A 247 14.41 -6.49 -22.76
C ILE A 247 13.35 -5.41 -22.93
N CYS A 248 13.70 -4.13 -22.75
CA CYS A 248 12.78 -3.01 -22.92
C CYS A 248 12.32 -2.87 -24.37
N LYS A 249 13.25 -2.99 -25.33
CA LYS A 249 12.89 -2.97 -26.75
C LYS A 249 11.89 -4.09 -27.09
N TRP A 250 12.17 -5.31 -26.65
CA TRP A 250 11.24 -6.43 -26.87
C TRP A 250 9.89 -6.19 -26.18
N MET A 251 9.88 -5.61 -24.98
CA MET A 251 8.65 -5.26 -24.28
C MET A 251 7.86 -4.22 -25.08
N ASP A 252 8.50 -3.19 -25.63
CA ASP A 252 7.85 -2.20 -26.49
C ASP A 252 7.27 -2.87 -27.75
N GLU A 253 8.00 -3.78 -28.40
CA GLU A 253 7.51 -4.59 -29.53
C GLU A 253 6.32 -5.48 -29.14
N VAL A 254 6.29 -6.02 -27.92
CA VAL A 254 5.15 -6.82 -27.42
C VAL A 254 3.92 -5.93 -27.18
N LEU A 255 4.10 -4.70 -26.73
CA LEU A 255 3.01 -3.78 -26.44
C LEU A 255 2.45 -3.13 -27.71
N ASP A 256 3.32 -2.64 -28.59
CA ASP A 256 2.95 -1.90 -29.81
C ASP A 256 2.75 -2.79 -31.02
N GLY A 257 3.42 -3.93 -31.04
CA GLY A 257 3.49 -4.80 -32.21
C GLY A 257 4.67 -4.50 -33.10
N THR A 258 4.79 -5.33 -34.12
CA THR A 258 5.73 -5.21 -35.22
C THR A 258 4.97 -5.41 -36.53
N ASP A 259 5.64 -5.21 -37.66
CA ASP A 259 5.05 -5.51 -38.98
C ASP A 259 4.58 -6.97 -39.11
N GLU A 260 5.14 -7.88 -38.30
CA GLU A 260 4.84 -9.31 -38.34
C GLU A 260 3.83 -9.75 -37.27
N SER A 261 3.57 -8.92 -36.25
CA SER A 261 2.80 -9.36 -35.09
C SER A 261 2.06 -8.21 -34.41
N ILE A 262 0.76 -8.42 -34.15
CA ILE A 262 -0.06 -7.44 -33.42
C ILE A 262 0.46 -7.24 -31.98
N GLY A 263 0.51 -5.98 -31.53
CA GLY A 263 0.83 -5.62 -30.16
C GLY A 263 -0.33 -5.87 -29.20
N TYR A 264 -0.04 -5.96 -27.90
CA TYR A 264 -1.07 -6.07 -26.87
C TYR A 264 -2.10 -4.93 -26.96
N ILE A 265 -1.67 -3.68 -27.18
CA ILE A 265 -2.55 -2.51 -27.13
C ILE A 265 -3.61 -2.60 -28.24
N GLU A 266 -3.19 -2.81 -29.48
CA GLU A 266 -4.12 -2.97 -30.61
C GLU A 266 -4.97 -4.23 -30.45
N TRP A 267 -4.36 -5.34 -30.03
CA TRP A 267 -5.09 -6.58 -29.83
C TRP A 267 -6.19 -6.45 -28.78
N ALA A 268 -5.92 -5.81 -27.64
CA ALA A 268 -6.85 -5.64 -26.54
C ALA A 268 -8.03 -4.75 -26.93
N ASN A 269 -7.80 -3.68 -27.69
CA ASN A 269 -8.85 -2.80 -28.21
C ASN A 269 -9.85 -3.52 -29.13
N ASN A 270 -9.44 -4.64 -29.74
CA ASN A 270 -10.27 -5.46 -30.60
C ASN A 270 -11.00 -6.58 -29.85
N GLN A 271 -10.92 -6.64 -28.51
CA GLN A 271 -11.60 -7.65 -27.71
C GLN A 271 -12.71 -7.03 -26.86
N GLU A 272 -13.83 -7.75 -26.71
CA GLU A 272 -14.88 -7.36 -25.77
C GLU A 272 -14.47 -7.58 -24.31
N GLU A 273 -13.64 -8.58 -24.07
CA GLU A 273 -13.19 -9.00 -22.74
C GLU A 273 -11.76 -9.56 -22.83
N SER A 274 -10.81 -8.95 -22.11
CA SER A 274 -9.41 -9.35 -22.17
C SER A 274 -8.78 -9.59 -20.79
N LEU A 275 -7.74 -10.42 -20.77
CA LEU A 275 -6.88 -10.65 -19.63
C LEU A 275 -5.42 -10.60 -20.10
N LEU A 276 -4.66 -9.63 -19.58
CA LEU A 276 -3.21 -9.58 -19.70
C LEU A 276 -2.56 -10.37 -18.57
N VAL A 277 -1.73 -11.35 -18.92
CA VAL A 277 -0.91 -12.11 -17.97
C VAL A 277 0.55 -11.79 -18.20
N ILE A 278 1.23 -11.35 -17.15
CA ILE A 278 2.67 -11.08 -17.14
C ILE A 278 3.33 -12.07 -16.21
N ASP A 279 3.97 -13.10 -16.77
CA ASP A 279 4.75 -14.04 -15.98
C ASP A 279 6.12 -13.44 -15.65
N GLU A 280 6.56 -13.58 -14.39
CA GLU A 280 7.84 -13.05 -13.91
C GLU A 280 8.04 -11.54 -14.17
N GLY A 281 7.04 -10.74 -13.78
CA GLY A 281 7.08 -9.29 -13.89
C GLY A 281 8.26 -8.62 -13.16
N SER A 282 8.90 -9.30 -12.19
CA SER A 282 10.11 -8.78 -11.54
C SER A 282 11.25 -8.54 -12.54
N THR A 283 11.47 -9.46 -13.49
CA THR A 283 12.54 -9.32 -14.50
C THR A 283 12.24 -8.17 -15.46
N LEU A 284 10.98 -8.01 -15.86
CA LEU A 284 10.55 -6.92 -16.74
C LEU A 284 10.63 -5.57 -16.02
N GLY A 285 10.19 -5.49 -14.77
CA GLY A 285 10.27 -4.28 -13.96
C GLY A 285 11.71 -3.83 -13.73
N ASP A 286 12.62 -4.74 -13.41
CA ASP A 286 14.02 -4.38 -13.22
C ASP A 286 14.67 -3.82 -14.49
N ALA A 287 14.34 -4.36 -15.67
CA ALA A 287 14.79 -3.82 -16.95
C ALA A 287 14.16 -2.45 -17.22
N ALA A 288 12.84 -2.34 -17.08
CA ALA A 288 12.07 -1.11 -17.27
C ALA A 288 12.61 0.05 -16.41
N LYS A 289 12.88 -0.21 -15.14
CA LYS A 289 13.49 0.76 -14.22
C LYS A 289 14.87 1.22 -14.67
N LYS A 290 15.73 0.31 -15.14
CA LYS A 290 17.09 0.65 -15.61
C LYS A 290 17.04 1.52 -16.87
N CYS A 291 16.11 1.23 -17.78
CA CYS A 291 15.93 1.99 -19.01
C CYS A 291 15.04 3.22 -18.85
N ARG A 292 14.49 3.48 -17.66
CA ARG A 292 13.47 4.52 -17.40
C ARG A 292 12.27 4.39 -18.36
N ASN A 293 11.91 3.15 -18.71
CA ASN A 293 10.74 2.84 -19.51
C ASN A 293 9.55 2.65 -18.56
N GLU A 294 8.63 3.62 -18.54
CA GLU A 294 7.48 3.60 -17.64
C GLU A 294 6.27 2.86 -18.22
N ARG A 295 6.33 2.43 -19.49
CA ARG A 295 5.15 2.04 -20.29
C ARG A 295 4.42 0.85 -19.71
N ILE A 296 5.14 -0.19 -19.27
CA ILE A 296 4.52 -1.37 -18.65
C ILE A 296 3.85 -1.03 -17.33
N GLY A 297 4.44 -0.13 -16.53
CA GLY A 297 3.86 0.36 -15.28
C GLY A 297 2.59 1.16 -15.54
N THR A 298 2.65 2.10 -16.49
CA THR A 298 1.48 2.89 -16.93
C THR A 298 0.36 2.01 -17.47
N LEU A 299 0.69 0.96 -18.22
CA LEU A 299 -0.30 0.03 -18.74
C LEU A 299 -1.01 -0.74 -17.62
N ILE A 300 -0.24 -1.32 -16.69
CA ILE A 300 -0.80 -2.03 -15.54
C ILE A 300 -1.70 -1.10 -14.72
N LEU A 301 -1.28 0.14 -14.51
CA LEU A 301 -2.04 1.19 -13.83
C LEU A 301 -3.36 1.51 -14.53
N HIS A 302 -3.33 1.67 -15.85
CA HIS A 302 -4.53 1.95 -16.64
C HIS A 302 -5.52 0.80 -16.57
N ILE A 303 -5.07 -0.45 -16.75
CA ILE A 303 -5.93 -1.62 -16.65
C ILE A 303 -6.48 -1.77 -15.22
N SER A 304 -5.65 -1.54 -14.20
CA SER A 304 -6.08 -1.71 -12.80
C SER A 304 -7.14 -0.70 -12.37
N SER A 305 -7.06 0.52 -12.90
CA SER A 305 -7.92 1.66 -12.53
C SER A 305 -9.15 1.81 -13.44
N LEU A 306 -8.98 1.66 -14.75
CA LEU A 306 -10.00 1.94 -15.76
C LEU A 306 -10.58 0.68 -16.41
N GLY A 307 -9.84 -0.44 -16.37
CA GLY A 307 -10.17 -1.69 -17.06
C GLY A 307 -11.46 -2.36 -16.58
N GLY A 308 -11.95 -2.03 -15.39
CA GLY A 308 -13.25 -2.54 -14.90
C GLY A 308 -14.42 -2.17 -15.83
N SER A 309 -14.35 -1.02 -16.50
CA SER A 309 -15.39 -0.56 -17.43
C SER A 309 -15.28 -1.20 -18.83
N SER A 310 -14.05 -1.47 -19.29
CA SER A 310 -13.76 -2.15 -20.56
C SER A 310 -13.62 -3.67 -20.43
N LYS A 311 -13.90 -4.23 -19.25
CA LYS A 311 -13.72 -5.65 -18.91
C LYS A 311 -12.30 -6.15 -19.23
N GLU A 312 -11.32 -5.29 -19.01
CA GLU A 312 -9.90 -5.62 -19.09
C GLU A 312 -9.36 -5.93 -17.71
N ASN A 313 -8.57 -6.98 -17.62
CA ASN A 313 -7.93 -7.39 -16.38
C ASN A 313 -6.43 -7.64 -16.57
N VAL A 314 -5.66 -7.50 -15.49
CA VAL A 314 -4.23 -7.78 -15.47
C VAL A 314 -3.84 -8.69 -14.31
N TRP A 315 -3.10 -9.75 -14.64
CA TRP A 315 -2.46 -10.65 -13.70
C TRP A 315 -0.94 -10.53 -13.79
N LEU A 316 -0.32 -10.18 -12.68
CA LEU A 316 1.11 -10.03 -12.55
C LEU A 316 1.68 -11.14 -11.68
N LEU A 317 2.57 -11.96 -12.22
CA LEU A 317 3.28 -12.96 -11.44
C LEU A 317 4.67 -12.46 -11.06
N ALA A 318 5.04 -12.62 -9.79
CA ALA A 318 6.33 -12.18 -9.29
C ALA A 318 6.92 -13.16 -8.26
N GLN A 319 8.23 -13.07 -8.02
CA GLN A 319 8.87 -13.84 -6.94
C GLN A 319 8.76 -13.18 -5.57
N SER A 320 8.49 -11.88 -5.54
CA SER A 320 8.40 -11.09 -4.33
C SER A 320 7.26 -10.07 -4.41
N PRO A 321 6.73 -9.61 -3.26
CA PRO A 321 5.71 -8.56 -3.23
C PRO A 321 6.26 -7.16 -3.56
N TYR A 322 7.59 -7.02 -3.68
CA TYR A 322 8.22 -5.75 -4.03
C TYR A 322 8.08 -5.47 -5.52
N VAL A 323 6.96 -4.87 -5.91
CA VAL A 323 6.65 -4.51 -7.30
C VAL A 323 7.13 -3.10 -7.69
N GLY A 324 7.88 -2.42 -6.82
CA GLY A 324 8.48 -1.11 -7.10
C GLY A 324 9.27 -1.02 -8.42
N PRO A 325 9.98 -2.07 -8.87
CA PRO A 325 10.63 -2.05 -10.18
C PRO A 325 9.67 -1.89 -11.37
N LEU A 326 8.40 -2.32 -11.25
CA LEU A 326 7.38 -2.14 -12.29
C LEU A 326 6.77 -0.73 -12.32
N GLY A 327 7.29 0.21 -11.50
CA GLY A 327 6.72 1.55 -11.39
C GLY A 327 5.36 1.59 -10.68
N LEU A 328 4.92 0.47 -10.09
CA LEU A 328 3.66 0.41 -9.36
C LEU A 328 3.84 1.08 -8.00
N ASN A 329 3.05 2.13 -7.77
CA ASN A 329 2.96 2.81 -6.48
C ASN A 329 1.93 2.13 -5.56
N LEU A 330 1.90 2.53 -4.29
CA LEU A 330 1.01 1.93 -3.29
C LEU A 330 -0.49 2.02 -3.69
N SER A 331 -0.87 3.12 -4.34
CA SER A 331 -2.22 3.37 -4.83
C SER A 331 -2.62 2.44 -5.99
N ALA A 332 -1.66 2.09 -6.85
CA ALA A 332 -1.84 1.07 -7.90
C ALA A 332 -2.10 -0.29 -7.27
N THR A 333 -1.26 -0.66 -6.31
CA THR A 333 -1.31 -1.98 -5.68
C THR A 333 -2.53 -2.18 -4.80
N SER A 334 -3.16 -1.10 -4.29
CA SER A 334 -4.37 -1.21 -3.46
C SER A 334 -5.61 -1.63 -4.26
N GLN A 335 -5.62 -1.40 -5.57
CA GLN A 335 -6.68 -1.82 -6.49
C GLN A 335 -6.46 -3.25 -7.02
N ILE A 336 -5.31 -3.86 -6.72
CA ILE A 336 -4.94 -5.17 -7.23
C ILE A 336 -4.96 -6.19 -6.09
N THR A 337 -5.68 -7.30 -6.29
CA THR A 337 -5.76 -8.37 -5.29
C THR A 337 -4.41 -9.07 -5.15
N ALA A 338 -3.83 -9.05 -3.95
CA ALA A 338 -2.59 -9.74 -3.66
C ALA A 338 -2.84 -11.21 -3.29
N VAL A 339 -2.19 -12.13 -4.00
CA VAL A 339 -2.22 -13.57 -3.73
C VAL A 339 -0.81 -14.05 -3.41
N ALA A 340 -0.60 -14.49 -2.17
CA ALA A 340 0.68 -15.04 -1.71
C ALA A 340 0.62 -16.57 -1.70
N ILE A 341 1.50 -17.23 -2.47
CA ILE A 341 1.65 -18.68 -2.45
C ILE A 341 2.87 -19.05 -1.62
N ILE A 342 2.62 -19.68 -0.48
CA ILE A 342 3.63 -20.09 0.47
C ILE A 342 3.58 -21.62 0.57
N SER A 343 4.73 -22.26 0.39
CA SER A 343 4.87 -23.69 0.63
C SER A 343 5.46 -23.92 2.02
N ASP A 344 5.13 -25.06 2.64
CA ASP A 344 5.69 -25.46 3.94
C ASP A 344 7.22 -25.50 3.93
N LYS A 345 7.80 -25.82 2.77
CA LYS A 345 9.24 -25.85 2.53
C LYS A 345 9.91 -24.46 2.67
N ASN A 346 9.14 -23.37 2.64
CA ASN A 346 9.68 -22.02 2.49
C ASN A 346 8.94 -20.94 3.31
N THR A 347 8.34 -21.32 4.44
CA THR A 347 7.64 -20.40 5.36
C THR A 347 8.50 -19.21 5.82
N ASN A 348 9.82 -19.36 5.86
CA ASN A 348 10.77 -18.29 6.17
C ASN A 348 10.74 -17.11 5.17
N VAL A 349 10.15 -17.27 3.98
CA VAL A 349 10.01 -16.17 3.01
C VAL A 349 9.18 -15.02 3.57
N LEU A 350 8.18 -15.33 4.42
CA LEU A 350 7.35 -14.31 5.08
C LEU A 350 8.19 -13.35 5.92
N LYS A 351 9.22 -13.85 6.60
CA LYS A 351 10.14 -13.02 7.39
C LYS A 351 10.95 -12.07 6.50
N LYS A 352 11.27 -12.49 5.26
CA LYS A 352 11.99 -11.65 4.29
C LYS A 352 11.10 -10.53 3.75
N TRP A 353 9.80 -10.82 3.55
CA TRP A 353 8.82 -9.85 3.04
C TRP A 353 8.32 -8.84 4.09
N LYS A 354 8.61 -9.05 5.39
CA LYS A 354 8.28 -8.09 6.46
C LYS A 354 9.20 -6.85 6.49
N LYS A 355 10.32 -6.88 5.78
CA LYS A 355 11.27 -5.76 5.69
C LYS A 355 10.89 -4.81 4.57
#